data_AF-A0ABD1YRP5-F1
#
_entry.id   AF-A0ABD1YRP5-F1
#
_cell.length_a   1.000
_cell.length_b   1.000
_cell.length_c   1.000
_cell.angle_alpha   90.00
_cell.angle_beta   90.00
_cell.angle_gamma   90.00
#
_symmetry.space_group_name_H-M   'P 1'
#
loop_
_entity.id
_entity.type
_entity.pdbx_description
1 polymer ?
#
loop_
_entity_poly.entity_id
_entity_poly.type
_entity_poly.pdbx_seq_one_letter_code
_entity_poly.pdbx_strand_id
1 'polypeptide(L)'
;MCVSTAQCEQAFSVQNHIKDKYRNTLTIARLDALIRIDLEGPEVTYLEPRTGESTILKAKNGANIKIRASPGPILGPPWQRPENGYFIEVENPKFSIYYEPHCIFENAKLEGERADIVLTPVVQQVLPGYVLVSGQEDAVKVTEWLKPKFIVTMKNGDLDAKGILASMVSQKGTNESFTELLSKKLPETEVLDPVPGVPLEVPICS
;
A
#
# COMPACT_ATOMS: atom_id res chain seq x y z
N MET A 1 -7.51 -3.59 -21.46
CA MET A 1 -8.71 -3.44 -20.63
C MET A 1 -8.25 -3.59 -19.18
N CYS A 2 -8.27 -2.51 -18.39
CA CYS A 2 -7.61 -2.47 -17.09
C CYS A 2 -8.51 -3.10 -16.01
N VAL A 3 -8.03 -4.18 -15.39
CA VAL A 3 -8.71 -4.91 -14.31
C VAL A 3 -8.10 -4.41 -13.01
N SER A 4 -8.90 -3.80 -12.13
CA SER A 4 -8.38 -3.20 -10.88
C SER A 4 -7.90 -4.26 -9.89
N THR A 5 -7.06 -3.88 -8.92
CA THR A 5 -6.67 -4.73 -7.78
C THR A 5 -7.87 -5.34 -7.06
N ALA A 6 -8.97 -4.58 -6.92
CA ALA A 6 -10.23 -5.06 -6.38
C ALA A 6 -10.86 -6.19 -7.22
N GLN A 7 -10.69 -6.17 -8.56
CA GLN A 7 -11.14 -7.24 -9.43
C GLN A 7 -10.21 -8.45 -9.40
N CYS A 8 -8.90 -8.26 -9.18
CA CYS A 8 -7.97 -9.36 -8.88
C CYS A 8 -8.33 -10.05 -7.55
N GLU A 9 -8.62 -9.30 -6.50
CA GLU A 9 -9.05 -9.84 -5.20
C GLU A 9 -10.39 -10.57 -5.31
N GLN A 10 -11.34 -10.03 -6.10
CA GLN A 10 -12.56 -10.75 -6.43
C GLN A 10 -12.28 -12.05 -7.21
N ALA A 11 -11.34 -12.05 -8.15
CA ALA A 11 -10.96 -13.26 -8.89
C ALA A 11 -10.35 -14.33 -7.97
N PHE A 12 -9.46 -13.94 -7.04
CA PHE A 12 -8.92 -14.86 -6.03
C PHE A 12 -10.01 -15.37 -5.07
N SER A 13 -10.95 -14.52 -4.68
CA SER A 13 -12.11 -14.90 -3.85
C SER A 13 -13.01 -15.92 -4.57
N VAL A 14 -13.28 -15.72 -5.86
CA VAL A 14 -14.01 -16.68 -6.70
C VAL A 14 -13.23 -17.99 -6.85
N GLN A 15 -11.91 -17.92 -7.02
CA GLN A 15 -11.05 -19.10 -7.14
C GLN A 15 -11.06 -19.94 -5.85
N ASN A 16 -11.04 -19.29 -4.68
CA ASN A 16 -11.18 -19.95 -3.38
C ASN A 16 -12.59 -20.54 -3.20
N HIS A 17 -13.65 -19.82 -3.60
CA HIS A 17 -15.02 -20.35 -3.57
C HIS A 17 -15.19 -21.59 -4.45
N ILE A 18 -14.51 -21.63 -5.61
CA ILE A 18 -14.50 -22.80 -6.50
C ILE A 18 -13.75 -23.98 -5.88
N LYS A 19 -12.59 -23.73 -5.25
CA LYS A 19 -11.79 -24.75 -4.57
C LYS A 19 -12.53 -25.40 -3.40
N ASP A 20 -13.29 -24.62 -2.63
CA ASP A 20 -13.98 -25.12 -1.43
C ASP A 20 -15.32 -25.77 -1.76
N LYS A 21 -16.11 -25.18 -2.68
CA LYS A 21 -17.50 -25.62 -2.93
C LYS A 21 -17.62 -26.68 -4.03
N TYR A 22 -16.67 -26.77 -4.96
CA TYR A 22 -16.78 -27.63 -6.15
C TYR A 22 -15.56 -28.55 -6.35
N ARG A 23 -14.83 -28.86 -5.27
CA ARG A 23 -13.60 -29.68 -5.26
C ARG A 23 -13.70 -30.99 -6.06
N ASN A 24 -14.92 -31.53 -6.23
CA ASN A 24 -15.21 -32.78 -6.95
C ASN A 24 -16.09 -32.63 -8.21
N THR A 25 -16.31 -31.40 -8.72
CA THR A 25 -17.15 -31.13 -9.91
C THR A 25 -16.49 -30.11 -10.86
N LEU A 26 -15.27 -30.43 -11.28
CA LEU A 26 -14.56 -29.69 -12.32
C LEU A 26 -14.94 -30.26 -13.70
N THR A 27 -15.85 -29.57 -14.39
CA THR A 27 -16.14 -29.81 -15.82
C THR A 27 -15.09 -29.12 -16.70
N ILE A 28 -14.87 -29.61 -17.92
CA ILE A 28 -13.90 -29.03 -18.89
C ILE A 28 -14.09 -27.52 -19.06
N ALA A 29 -15.33 -27.03 -19.12
CA ALA A 29 -15.63 -25.59 -19.22
C ALA A 29 -15.13 -24.75 -18.02
N ARG A 30 -15.04 -25.32 -16.81
CA ARG A 30 -14.50 -24.65 -15.62
C ARG A 30 -12.98 -24.68 -15.59
N LEU A 31 -12.37 -25.73 -16.14
CA LEU A 31 -10.93 -25.82 -16.36
C LEU A 31 -10.47 -24.78 -17.39
N ASP A 32 -11.25 -24.58 -18.45
CA ASP A 32 -10.98 -23.58 -19.49
C ASP A 32 -11.06 -22.14 -18.96
N ALA A 33 -11.98 -21.87 -18.02
CA ALA A 33 -12.07 -20.57 -17.34
C ALA A 33 -10.88 -20.33 -16.38
N LEU A 34 -10.37 -21.37 -15.74
CA LEU A 34 -9.14 -21.32 -14.91
C LEU A 34 -7.89 -21.11 -15.76
N ILE A 35 -7.80 -21.75 -16.93
CA ILE A 35 -6.68 -21.60 -17.88
C ILE A 35 -6.71 -20.22 -18.56
N ARG A 36 -7.89 -19.64 -18.80
CA ARG A 36 -8.03 -18.26 -19.30
C ARG A 36 -7.56 -17.19 -18.33
N ILE A 37 -7.48 -17.49 -17.03
CA ILE A 37 -6.84 -16.60 -16.04
C ILE A 37 -5.29 -16.66 -16.16
N ASP A 38 -4.73 -17.66 -16.85
CA ASP A 38 -3.33 -18.11 -16.66
C ASP A 38 -2.46 -18.23 -17.93
N LEU A 39 -2.74 -17.49 -19.02
CA LEU A 39 -1.82 -17.46 -20.18
C LEU A 39 -1.51 -16.04 -20.71
N GLU A 40 -2.44 -15.10 -20.57
CA GLU A 40 -2.25 -13.70 -20.94
C GLU A 40 -2.60 -12.83 -19.73
N GLY A 41 -1.86 -12.98 -18.63
CA GLY A 41 -2.06 -12.15 -17.43
C GLY A 41 -2.16 -10.65 -17.77
N PRO A 42 -2.78 -9.83 -16.90
CA PRO A 42 -2.91 -8.40 -17.15
C PRO A 42 -1.54 -7.80 -17.48
N GLU A 43 -1.51 -6.79 -18.34
CA GLU A 43 -0.26 -6.10 -18.70
C GLU A 43 0.46 -5.65 -17.41
N VAL A 44 1.59 -6.29 -17.11
CA VAL A 44 2.37 -6.03 -15.91
C VAL A 44 3.51 -5.08 -16.27
N THR A 45 3.52 -3.91 -15.65
CA THR A 45 4.72 -3.07 -15.61
C THR A 45 5.44 -3.34 -14.31
N TYR A 46 6.67 -3.86 -14.40
CA TYR A 46 7.55 -4.00 -13.25
C TYR A 46 8.34 -2.70 -13.07
N LEU A 47 8.37 -2.17 -11.84
CA LEU A 47 9.19 -1.03 -11.45
C LEU A 47 10.23 -1.51 -10.43
N GLU A 48 11.50 -1.44 -10.79
CA GLU A 48 12.62 -1.76 -9.90
C GLU A 48 12.62 -0.86 -8.66
N PRO A 49 13.05 -1.39 -7.49
CA PRO A 49 13.23 -0.63 -6.26
C PRO A 49 14.49 0.22 -6.30
N ARG A 50 14.47 1.23 -7.16
CA ARG A 50 15.51 2.25 -7.31
C ARG A 50 14.87 3.60 -7.62
N THR A 51 15.51 4.66 -7.15
CA THR A 51 15.03 6.02 -7.34
C THR A 51 14.88 6.37 -8.83
N GLY A 52 13.71 6.89 -9.21
CA GLY A 52 13.47 7.48 -10.52
C GLY A 52 12.87 6.52 -11.56
N GLU A 53 12.75 5.23 -11.25
CA GLU A 53 12.01 4.31 -12.11
C GLU A 53 10.52 4.69 -12.12
N SER A 54 9.93 4.83 -13.30
CA SER A 54 8.54 5.27 -13.43
C SER A 54 7.85 4.76 -14.68
N THR A 55 6.52 4.76 -14.64
CA THR A 55 5.63 4.50 -15.77
C THR A 55 4.50 5.52 -15.79
N ILE A 56 3.87 5.68 -16.95
CA ILE A 56 2.71 6.56 -17.12
C ILE A 56 1.53 5.72 -17.58
N LEU A 57 0.44 5.80 -16.84
CA LEU A 57 -0.83 5.18 -17.16
C LEU A 57 -1.82 6.27 -17.59
N LYS A 58 -2.74 5.91 -18.49
CA LYS A 58 -3.90 6.76 -18.81
C LYS A 58 -5.12 6.30 -18.05
N ALA A 59 -5.68 7.21 -17.25
CA ALA A 59 -6.95 7.02 -16.59
C ALA A 59 -8.12 7.01 -17.59
N LYS A 60 -9.27 6.48 -17.17
CA LYS A 60 -10.49 6.40 -18.01
C LYS A 60 -10.99 7.78 -18.47
N ASN A 61 -10.76 8.82 -17.68
CA ASN A 61 -11.09 10.21 -18.00
C ASN A 61 -10.02 10.90 -18.88
N GLY A 62 -8.97 10.18 -19.30
CA GLY A 62 -7.89 10.71 -20.12
C GLY A 62 -6.73 11.35 -19.34
N ALA A 63 -6.83 11.46 -18.02
CA ALA A 63 -5.74 11.95 -17.17
C ALA A 63 -4.50 11.05 -17.28
N ASN A 64 -3.31 11.66 -17.27
CA ASN A 64 -2.08 10.91 -17.09
C ASN A 64 -1.85 10.69 -15.59
N ILE A 65 -1.46 9.47 -15.26
CA ILE A 65 -1.07 9.06 -13.92
C ILE A 65 0.37 8.56 -14.03
N LYS A 66 1.32 9.30 -13.47
CA LYS A 66 2.71 8.86 -13.38
C LYS A 66 2.92 8.12 -12.07
N ILE A 67 3.38 6.88 -12.16
CA ILE A 67 3.74 6.07 -11.00
C ILE A 67 5.26 5.98 -10.98
N ARG A 68 5.87 6.43 -9.88
CA ARG A 68 7.31 6.42 -9.67
C ARG A 68 7.65 5.60 -8.44
N ALA A 69 8.55 4.64 -8.59
CA ALA A 69 9.05 3.83 -7.49
C ALA A 69 10.00 4.65 -6.61
N SER A 70 9.92 4.36 -5.31
CA SER A 70 10.83 4.80 -4.28
C SER A 70 11.40 3.57 -3.58
N PRO A 71 12.72 3.43 -3.41
CA PRO A 71 13.30 2.25 -2.77
C PRO A 71 12.95 2.22 -1.27
N GLY A 72 12.36 1.11 -0.83
CA GLY A 72 12.03 0.83 0.56
C GLY A 72 13.03 -0.09 1.25
N PRO A 73 12.59 -0.83 2.29
CA PRO A 73 13.43 -1.73 3.09
C PRO A 73 13.53 -3.13 2.48
N ILE A 74 14.50 -3.91 2.96
CA ILE A 74 14.53 -5.37 2.79
C ILE A 74 13.90 -5.99 4.04
N LEU A 75 12.73 -6.63 3.93
CA LEU A 75 11.95 -7.13 5.08
C LEU A 75 11.96 -8.63 5.29
N GLY A 76 12.77 -9.34 4.50
CA GLY A 76 13.01 -10.76 4.70
C GLY A 76 14.49 -11.10 4.59
N PRO A 77 14.82 -12.32 4.13
CA PRO A 77 16.20 -12.75 4.04
C PRO A 77 17.10 -11.75 3.31
N PRO A 78 18.39 -11.63 3.68
CA PRO A 78 19.27 -10.57 3.18
C PRO A 78 19.52 -10.60 1.66
N TRP A 79 19.11 -11.66 0.97
CA TRP A 79 19.16 -11.79 -0.49
C TRP A 79 17.88 -11.33 -1.20
N GLN A 80 16.84 -10.93 -0.46
CA GLN A 80 15.64 -10.36 -1.06
C GLN A 80 15.91 -8.95 -1.59
N ARG A 81 15.18 -8.59 -2.64
CA ARG A 81 15.19 -7.23 -3.15
C ARG A 81 14.46 -6.32 -2.16
N PRO A 82 14.84 -5.03 -2.09
CA PRO A 82 14.05 -4.06 -1.35
C PRO A 82 12.63 -3.99 -1.91
N GLU A 83 11.67 -3.68 -1.04
CA GLU A 83 10.31 -3.37 -1.45
C GLU A 83 10.20 -1.92 -1.96
N ASN A 84 9.07 -1.58 -2.58
CA ASN A 84 8.82 -0.25 -3.13
C ASN A 84 7.86 0.56 -2.25
N GLY A 85 8.18 1.82 -2.04
CA GLY A 85 7.19 2.89 -1.95
C GLY A 85 6.84 3.42 -3.34
N TYR A 86 5.74 4.16 -3.45
CA TYR A 86 5.29 4.72 -4.73
C TYR A 86 4.82 6.15 -4.61
N PHE A 87 5.33 7.02 -5.49
CA PHE A 87 4.69 8.28 -5.81
C PHE A 87 3.71 8.07 -6.96
N ILE A 88 2.46 8.50 -6.77
CA ILE A 88 1.40 8.48 -7.77
C ILE A 88 1.03 9.94 -8.04
N GLU A 89 1.42 10.45 -9.20
CA GLU A 89 1.25 11.84 -9.62
C GLU A 89 0.14 11.87 -10.68
N VAL A 90 -0.96 12.54 -10.38
CA VAL A 90 -2.16 12.60 -11.24
C VAL A 90 -2.27 13.99 -11.84
N GLU A 91 -2.56 14.04 -13.15
CA GLU A 91 -2.91 15.29 -13.85
C GLU A 91 -4.42 15.41 -14.00
N ASN A 92 -4.99 16.61 -13.81
CA ASN A 92 -6.40 16.93 -14.03
C ASN A 92 -7.42 16.09 -13.22
N PRO A 93 -7.67 16.43 -11.94
CA PRO A 93 -7.01 17.50 -11.18
C PRO A 93 -5.59 17.13 -10.78
N LYS A 94 -4.73 18.13 -10.56
CA LYS A 94 -3.34 17.91 -10.17
C LYS A 94 -3.27 17.55 -8.68
N PHE A 95 -2.80 16.35 -8.36
CA PHE A 95 -2.48 15.94 -7.00
C PHE A 95 -1.50 14.78 -6.98
N SER A 96 -0.95 14.48 -5.81
CA SER A 96 0.07 13.47 -5.60
C SER A 96 -0.21 12.64 -4.35
N ILE A 97 0.03 11.33 -4.46
CA ILE A 97 -0.05 10.38 -3.36
C ILE A 97 1.32 9.74 -3.18
N TYR A 98 1.80 9.66 -1.94
CA TYR A 98 2.90 8.79 -1.57
C TYR A 98 2.38 7.59 -0.79
N TYR A 99 2.60 6.39 -1.33
CA TYR A 99 2.26 5.13 -0.68
C TYR A 99 3.54 4.48 -0.14
N GLU A 100 3.55 4.24 1.17
CA GLU A 100 4.66 3.64 1.90
C GLU A 100 4.15 2.44 2.71
N PRO A 101 4.33 1.20 2.22
CA PRO A 101 3.68 0.03 2.82
C PRO A 101 4.19 -0.33 4.21
N HIS A 102 5.41 0.09 4.58
CA HIS A 102 6.09 -0.40 5.80
C HIS A 102 6.55 0.70 6.75
N CYS A 103 6.39 1.96 6.36
CA CYS A 103 6.90 3.13 7.10
C CYS A 103 8.43 3.08 7.33
N ILE A 104 9.19 2.41 6.45
CA ILE A 104 10.65 2.31 6.55
C ILE A 104 11.23 2.79 5.23
N PHE A 105 11.96 3.90 5.26
CA PHE A 105 12.27 4.66 4.04
C PHE A 105 13.72 5.16 4.02
N GLU A 106 14.63 4.51 4.74
CA GLU A 106 16.05 4.91 4.83
C GLU A 106 16.73 5.08 3.46
N ASN A 107 16.32 4.28 2.48
CA ASN A 107 16.86 4.32 1.13
C ASN A 107 16.14 5.31 0.19
N ALA A 108 14.98 5.84 0.60
CA ALA A 108 13.98 6.44 -0.27
C ALA A 108 14.29 7.87 -0.77
N LYS A 109 15.32 8.54 -0.22
CA LYS A 109 15.69 9.94 -0.56
C LYS A 109 14.47 10.88 -0.67
N LEU A 110 13.62 10.89 0.36
CA LEU A 110 12.36 11.64 0.36
C LEU A 110 12.54 13.14 0.66
N GLU A 111 13.73 13.56 1.10
CA GLU A 111 14.00 14.98 1.38
C GLU A 111 13.86 15.83 0.12
N GLY A 112 13.00 16.85 0.18
CA GLY A 112 12.72 17.75 -0.94
C GLY A 112 11.55 17.30 -1.83
N GLU A 113 11.09 16.06 -1.69
CA GLU A 113 9.87 15.57 -2.33
C GLU A 113 8.62 16.15 -1.65
N ARG A 114 7.48 16.05 -2.33
CA ARG A 114 6.16 16.46 -1.81
C ARG A 114 5.10 15.44 -2.21
N ALA A 115 4.12 15.28 -1.34
CA ALA A 115 2.89 14.55 -1.64
C ALA A 115 1.72 15.28 -1.02
N ASP A 116 0.58 15.36 -1.68
CA ASP A 116 -0.64 15.94 -1.10
C ASP A 116 -1.28 14.99 -0.08
N ILE A 117 -1.14 13.69 -0.34
CA ILE A 117 -1.66 12.60 0.48
C ILE A 117 -0.52 11.60 0.75
N VAL A 118 -0.35 11.18 2.01
CA VAL A 118 0.53 10.07 2.38
C VAL A 118 -0.31 8.89 2.88
N LEU A 119 -0.11 7.71 2.33
CA LEU A 119 -0.64 6.43 2.83
C LEU A 119 0.51 5.68 3.49
N THR A 120 0.44 5.48 4.81
CA THR A 120 1.48 4.78 5.55
C THR A 120 0.91 4.13 6.82
N PRO A 121 1.52 3.03 7.30
CA PRO A 121 1.25 2.53 8.64
C PRO A 121 1.67 3.54 9.69
N VAL A 122 0.88 3.64 10.76
CA VAL A 122 1.16 4.52 11.90
C VAL A 122 1.32 3.75 13.21
N VAL A 123 0.93 2.48 13.24
CA VAL A 123 1.14 1.57 14.37
C VAL A 123 2.29 0.64 14.01
N GLN A 124 3.29 0.58 14.89
CA GLN A 124 4.45 -0.28 14.68
C GLN A 124 4.08 -1.74 14.95
N GLN A 125 4.59 -2.66 14.13
CA GLN A 125 4.47 -4.10 14.35
C GLN A 125 5.85 -4.74 14.38
N VAL A 126 6.10 -5.54 15.42
CA VAL A 126 7.40 -6.21 15.60
C VAL A 126 7.21 -7.69 15.92
N LEU A 127 8.14 -8.48 15.39
CA LEU A 127 8.45 -9.83 15.85
C LEU A 127 9.70 -9.79 16.73
N PRO A 128 9.95 -10.82 17.57
CA PRO A 128 11.20 -10.92 18.30
C PRO A 128 12.41 -10.83 17.37
N GLY A 129 13.17 -9.74 17.45
CA GLY A 129 14.36 -9.49 16.63
C GLY A 129 14.13 -8.88 15.25
N TYR A 130 12.89 -8.59 14.85
CA TYR A 130 12.57 -8.07 13.51
C TYR A 130 11.43 -7.03 13.55
N VAL A 131 11.64 -5.87 12.93
CA VAL A 131 10.58 -4.88 12.69
C VAL A 131 9.88 -5.25 11.38
N LEU A 132 8.59 -5.53 11.44
CA LEU A 132 7.78 -5.83 10.26
C LEU A 132 7.34 -4.53 9.59
N VAL A 133 6.85 -3.60 10.40
CA VAL A 133 6.28 -2.33 9.98
C VAL A 133 6.66 -1.29 11.04
N SER A 134 7.29 -0.20 10.62
CA SER A 134 7.52 0.97 11.49
C SER A 134 6.23 1.76 11.69
N GLY A 135 6.23 2.68 12.64
CA GLY A 135 5.09 3.55 12.90
C GLY A 135 5.47 4.70 13.81
N GLN A 136 4.46 5.39 14.33
CA GLN A 136 4.60 6.46 15.32
C GLN A 136 5.57 7.56 14.85
N GLU A 137 6.75 7.68 15.47
CA GLU A 137 7.73 8.72 15.16
C GLU A 137 8.23 8.63 13.72
N ASP A 138 8.35 7.44 13.14
CA ASP A 138 8.76 7.29 11.74
C ASP A 138 7.67 7.77 10.78
N ALA A 139 6.40 7.54 11.12
CA ALA A 139 5.26 8.08 10.37
C ALA A 139 5.21 9.61 10.45
N VAL A 140 5.57 10.19 11.59
CA VAL A 140 5.72 11.65 11.72
C VAL A 140 6.87 12.16 10.84
N LYS A 141 8.03 11.49 10.81
CA LYS A 141 9.18 11.90 9.97
C LYS A 141 8.86 11.92 8.48
N VAL A 142 8.22 10.87 7.94
CA VAL A 142 7.84 10.87 6.52
C VAL A 142 6.86 12.00 6.20
N THR A 143 5.98 12.32 7.15
CA THR A 143 5.04 13.44 7.03
C THR A 143 5.77 14.79 7.09
N GLU A 144 6.81 14.94 7.92
CA GLU A 144 7.67 16.14 7.98
C GLU A 144 8.42 16.38 6.65
N TRP A 145 8.88 15.32 5.98
CA TRP A 145 9.56 15.43 4.71
C TRP A 145 8.63 15.75 3.55
N LEU A 146 7.51 15.05 3.44
CA LEU A 146 6.60 15.15 2.30
C LEU A 146 5.57 16.27 2.45
N LYS A 147 5.32 16.74 3.69
CA LYS A 147 4.41 17.82 4.05
C LYS A 147 3.01 17.69 3.44
N PRO A 148 2.32 16.54 3.61
CA PRO A 148 1.01 16.34 3.03
C PRO A 148 -0.06 17.14 3.74
N LYS A 149 -1.14 17.38 3.01
CA LYS A 149 -2.38 17.89 3.59
C LYS A 149 -3.13 16.77 4.33
N PHE A 150 -3.08 15.55 3.82
CA PHE A 150 -3.74 14.40 4.42
C PHE A 150 -2.77 13.24 4.63
N ILE A 151 -2.87 12.57 5.77
CA ILE A 151 -2.26 11.27 6.00
C ILE A 151 -3.34 10.23 6.24
N VAL A 152 -3.38 9.20 5.41
CA VAL A 152 -4.31 8.08 5.52
C VAL A 152 -3.60 6.94 6.23
N THR A 153 -4.11 6.54 7.38
CA THR A 153 -3.50 5.48 8.19
C THR A 153 -3.75 4.12 7.56
N MET A 154 -2.70 3.30 7.46
CA MET A 154 -2.83 1.90 7.02
C MET A 154 -2.99 0.98 8.22
N LYS A 155 -4.02 0.13 8.17
CA LYS A 155 -4.26 -0.93 9.14
C LYS A 155 -3.51 -2.20 8.75
N ASN A 156 -2.19 -2.18 8.91
CA ASN A 156 -1.36 -3.37 8.62
C ASN A 156 -1.55 -4.48 9.67
N GLY A 157 -2.10 -4.15 10.84
CA GLY A 157 -2.22 -5.07 11.96
C GLY A 157 -3.54 -5.81 12.09
N ASP A 158 -4.54 -5.51 11.26
CA ASP A 158 -5.87 -6.16 11.32
C ASP A 158 -5.89 -7.44 10.46
N LEU A 159 -4.83 -8.23 10.60
CA LEU A 159 -4.68 -9.51 9.93
C LEU A 159 -5.16 -10.62 10.86
N ASP A 160 -6.10 -11.45 10.38
CA ASP A 160 -6.51 -12.71 11.02
C ASP A 160 -5.37 -13.75 10.93
N ALA A 161 -4.25 -13.48 11.61
CA ALA A 161 -3.07 -14.31 11.61
C ALA A 161 -3.23 -15.46 12.62
N LYS A 162 -3.00 -16.70 12.17
CA LYS A 162 -3.06 -17.91 13.01
C LYS A 162 -1.68 -18.55 13.12
N GLY A 163 -1.40 -19.17 14.26
CA GLY A 163 -0.18 -19.94 14.50
C GLY A 163 0.79 -19.28 15.49
N ILE A 164 1.92 -19.95 15.73
CA ILE A 164 2.87 -19.58 16.79
C ILE A 164 3.46 -18.19 16.56
N LEU A 165 3.84 -17.87 15.31
CA LEU A 165 4.42 -16.56 14.99
C LEU A 165 3.42 -15.40 15.16
N ALA A 166 2.14 -15.64 14.90
CA ALA A 166 1.10 -14.62 15.11
C ALA A 166 1.02 -14.21 16.59
N SER A 167 1.18 -15.16 17.51
CA SER A 167 1.21 -14.88 18.95
C SER A 167 2.46 -14.13 19.42
N MET A 168 3.50 -14.05 18.59
CA MET A 168 4.73 -13.33 18.87
C MET A 168 4.75 -11.91 18.29
N VAL A 169 3.78 -11.57 17.43
CA VAL A 169 3.64 -10.21 16.91
C VAL A 169 3.15 -9.31 18.03
N SER A 170 3.86 -8.21 18.26
CA SER A 170 3.43 -7.16 19.18
C SER A 170 3.26 -5.84 18.43
N GLN A 171 2.28 -5.05 18.87
CA GLN A 171 2.01 -3.72 18.36
C GLN A 171 2.53 -2.67 19.33
N LYS A 172 3.04 -1.55 18.80
CA LYS A 172 3.45 -0.38 19.59
C LYS A 172 2.83 0.90 19.02
N GLY A 173 2.26 1.69 19.93
CA GLY A 173 1.53 2.91 19.61
C GLY A 173 0.09 2.66 19.15
N THR A 174 -0.67 3.74 19.01
CA THR A 174 -2.06 3.71 18.51
C THR A 174 -2.26 4.82 17.48
N ASN A 175 -3.41 4.82 16.81
CA ASN A 175 -3.79 5.91 15.91
C ASN A 175 -3.93 7.22 16.70
N GLU A 176 -4.47 7.18 17.91
CA GLU A 176 -4.65 8.35 18.77
C GLU A 176 -3.31 8.95 19.21
N SER A 177 -2.35 8.13 19.64
CA SER A 177 -1.02 8.61 20.02
C SER A 177 -0.28 9.21 18.83
N PHE A 178 -0.43 8.61 17.65
CA PHE A 178 0.12 9.16 16.41
C PHE A 178 -0.52 10.52 16.07
N THR A 179 -1.85 10.63 16.09
CA THR A 179 -2.56 11.89 15.81
C THR A 179 -2.14 12.99 16.78
N GLU A 180 -1.98 12.67 18.07
CA GLU A 180 -1.49 13.64 19.06
C GLU A 180 -0.07 14.11 18.74
N LEU A 181 0.86 13.19 18.43
CA LEU A 181 2.23 13.53 18.06
C LEU A 181 2.30 14.36 16.78
N LEU A 182 1.51 14.00 15.76
CA LEU A 182 1.49 14.71 14.50
C LEU A 182 0.94 16.14 14.67
N SER A 183 -0.16 16.32 15.42
CA SER A 183 -0.77 17.63 15.62
C SER A 183 0.17 18.65 16.29
N LYS A 184 1.10 18.18 17.13
CA LYS A 184 2.12 19.02 17.77
C LYS A 184 3.18 19.52 16.78
N LYS A 185 3.47 18.76 15.73
CA LYS A 185 4.54 19.05 14.77
C LYS A 185 4.03 19.67 13.46
N LEU A 186 2.91 19.17 12.96
CA LEU A 186 2.31 19.47 11.66
C LEU A 186 0.80 19.66 11.85
N PRO A 187 0.36 20.76 12.49
CA PRO A 187 -1.05 20.99 12.80
C PRO A 187 -1.94 21.17 11.56
N GLU A 188 -1.34 21.41 10.38
CA GLU A 188 -2.06 21.56 9.11
C GLU A 188 -2.30 20.23 8.39
N THR A 189 -1.67 19.12 8.84
CA THR A 189 -1.88 17.80 8.26
C THR A 189 -3.04 17.10 8.97
N GLU A 190 -4.06 16.71 8.21
CA GLU A 190 -5.22 15.98 8.72
C GLU A 190 -4.99 14.46 8.66
N VAL A 191 -5.28 13.77 9.77
CA VAL A 191 -5.21 12.30 9.86
C VAL A 191 -6.56 11.71 9.48
N LEU A 192 -6.57 10.83 8.48
CA LEU A 192 -7.73 10.08 8.02
C LEU A 192 -7.56 8.60 8.39
N ASP A 193 -8.49 8.04 9.15
CA ASP A 193 -8.49 6.63 9.55
C ASP A 193 -9.57 5.87 8.77
N PRO A 194 -9.20 5.13 7.71
CA PRO A 194 -10.18 4.43 6.88
C PRO A 194 -10.80 3.25 7.63
N VAL A 195 -12.09 3.01 7.40
CA VAL A 195 -12.78 1.81 7.84
C VAL A 195 -12.63 0.73 6.76
N PRO A 196 -12.13 -0.48 7.09
CA PRO A 196 -11.99 -1.56 6.11
C PRO A 196 -13.29 -1.83 5.34
N GLY A 197 -13.19 -1.92 4.02
CA GLY A 197 -14.34 -2.14 3.13
C GLY A 197 -15.23 -0.91 2.89
N VAL A 198 -14.95 0.24 3.51
CA VAL A 198 -15.66 1.50 3.28
C VAL A 198 -14.79 2.43 2.44
N PRO A 199 -15.27 2.93 1.28
CA PRO A 199 -14.55 3.94 0.51
C PRO A 199 -14.29 5.20 1.35
N LEU A 200 -13.06 5.68 1.34
CA LEU A 200 -12.68 6.97 1.93
C LEU A 200 -12.64 8.03 0.82
N GLU A 201 -13.43 9.09 0.97
CA GLU A 201 -13.36 10.25 0.11
C GLU A 201 -12.34 11.25 0.67
N VAL A 202 -11.35 11.62 -0.14
CA VAL A 202 -10.34 12.62 0.21
C VAL A 202 -10.55 13.85 -0.67
N PRO A 203 -10.76 15.04 -0.10
CA PRO A 203 -11.01 16.23 -0.88
C PRO A 203 -9.71 16.69 -1.56
N ILE A 204 -9.68 16.57 -2.89
CA ILE A 204 -8.59 17.11 -3.70
C ILE A 204 -8.82 18.61 -3.88
N CYS A 205 -7.95 19.44 -3.29
CA CYS A 205 -7.95 20.87 -3.57
C CYS A 205 -7.28 21.12 -4.91
N SER A 206 -8.04 21.68 -5.85
CA SER A 206 -7.54 22.25 -7.11
C SER A 206 -6.81 23.56 -6.89
#